data_AF-A0A6H2FLI9-F1
#
_entry.id   AF-A0A6H2FLI9-F1
#
_cell.length_a   1.000
_cell.length_b   1.000
_cell.length_c   1.000
_cell.angle_alpha   90.00
_cell.angle_beta   90.00
_cell.angle_gamma   90.00
#
_symmetry.space_group_name_H-M   'P 1'
#
loop_
_entity.id
_entity.type
_entity.pdbx_description
1 polymer ?
#
loop_
_entity_poly.entity_id
_entity_poly.type
_entity_poly.pdbx_seq_one_letter_code
_entity_poly.pdbx_strand_id
1 'polypeptide(L)'
;PLNQKLELLQNQLQKNLHQESLERNILIYEIKNLKKLNINISNEAINLTNALKGNNKIQGIWGELVLNKILESSGLRNGYEYEVQKKIKFNNTEKIQPDVIINLPYNKKIIIDAKMTLIAYERYFNTNNKIKKKKALNDHITAIRNHLKSLSNKKYQYLSNLETLDYIIMFIPIESALSLAINYKPSLLYEALKLNIMLVSPTTLMISLRIIENLWRLEKQNKNSLLIINKATKLYNKMRLFVDDMYILEKNLDKLKISYNSAIKKLFIGKGNIISQIENFRNLGIEVINKINNNFENDN
;
A
#
# COMPACT_ATOMS: atom_id res chain seq x y z
N PRO A 1 -40.15 -10.61 -6.50
CA PRO A 1 -39.31 -9.83 -5.55
C PRO A 1 -38.44 -10.67 -4.60
N LEU A 2 -38.91 -11.79 -4.03
CA LEU A 2 -38.09 -12.65 -3.14
C LEU A 2 -37.04 -13.48 -3.92
N ASN A 3 -37.42 -14.09 -5.04
CA ASN A 3 -36.51 -14.89 -5.87
C ASN A 3 -35.35 -14.07 -6.46
N GLN A 4 -35.61 -12.83 -6.90
CA GLN A 4 -34.55 -11.92 -7.37
C GLN A 4 -33.57 -11.53 -6.25
N LYS A 5 -34.03 -11.38 -5.00
CA LYS A 5 -33.16 -11.13 -3.85
C LYS A 5 -32.33 -12.36 -3.50
N LEU A 6 -32.88 -13.56 -3.63
CA LEU A 6 -32.17 -14.83 -3.41
C LEU A 6 -31.12 -15.10 -4.49
N GLU A 7 -31.41 -14.81 -5.76
CA GLU A 7 -30.43 -14.88 -6.86
C GLU A 7 -29.31 -13.85 -6.71
N LEU A 8 -29.62 -12.62 -6.33
CA LEU A 8 -28.62 -11.59 -6.03
C LEU A 8 -27.72 -12.01 -4.87
N LEU A 9 -28.30 -12.59 -3.81
CA LEU A 9 -27.57 -13.06 -2.65
C LEU A 9 -26.71 -14.30 -2.98
N GLN A 10 -27.22 -15.25 -3.78
CA GLN A 10 -26.42 -16.38 -4.30
C GLN A 10 -25.26 -15.90 -5.17
N ASN A 11 -25.50 -14.93 -6.06
CA ASN A 11 -24.45 -14.37 -6.91
C ASN A 11 -23.40 -13.61 -6.10
N GLN A 12 -23.81 -12.87 -5.06
CA GLN A 12 -22.89 -12.21 -4.14
C GLN A 12 -22.09 -13.21 -3.30
N LEU A 13 -22.73 -14.28 -2.80
CA LEU A 13 -22.06 -15.35 -2.07
C LEU A 13 -21.06 -16.10 -2.97
N GLN A 14 -21.43 -16.45 -4.20
CA GLN A 14 -20.52 -17.07 -5.15
C GLN A 14 -19.34 -16.16 -5.50
N LYS A 15 -19.58 -14.86 -5.71
CA LYS A 15 -18.50 -13.89 -5.95
C LYS A 15 -17.56 -13.77 -4.75
N ASN A 16 -18.08 -13.67 -3.54
CA ASN A 16 -17.27 -13.62 -2.32
C ASN A 16 -16.47 -14.90 -2.11
N LEU A 17 -17.09 -16.08 -2.24
CA LEU A 17 -16.39 -17.37 -2.12
C LEU A 17 -15.32 -17.54 -3.19
N HIS A 18 -15.57 -17.06 -4.42
CA HIS A 18 -14.59 -17.09 -5.49
C HIS A 18 -13.42 -16.14 -5.22
N GLN A 19 -13.71 -14.93 -4.74
CA GLN A 19 -12.71 -13.93 -4.37
C GLN A 19 -11.86 -14.41 -3.18
N GLU A 20 -12.48 -14.96 -2.13
CA GLU A 20 -11.78 -15.61 -1.01
C GLU A 20 -10.93 -16.79 -1.50
N SER A 21 -11.44 -17.60 -2.44
CA SER A 21 -10.66 -18.71 -3.00
C SER A 21 -9.44 -18.20 -3.79
N LEU A 22 -9.55 -17.10 -4.52
CA LEU A 22 -8.43 -16.49 -5.25
C LEU A 22 -7.39 -15.92 -4.29
N GLU A 23 -7.81 -15.17 -3.27
CA GLU A 23 -6.94 -14.65 -2.23
C GLU A 23 -6.22 -15.79 -1.48
N ARG A 24 -6.96 -16.85 -1.14
CA ARG A 24 -6.39 -18.05 -0.49
C ARG A 24 -5.37 -18.75 -1.39
N ASN A 25 -5.63 -18.84 -2.70
CA ASN A 25 -4.69 -19.41 -3.66
C ASN A 25 -3.42 -18.55 -3.82
N ILE A 26 -3.55 -17.23 -3.84
CA ILE A 26 -2.40 -16.29 -3.85
C ILE A 26 -1.56 -16.47 -2.58
N LEU A 27 -2.20 -16.55 -1.41
CA LEU A 27 -1.52 -16.80 -0.14
C LEU A 27 -0.81 -18.17 -0.12
N ILE A 28 -1.46 -19.23 -0.60
CA ILE A 28 -0.83 -20.56 -0.71
C ILE A 28 0.38 -20.52 -1.66
N TYR A 29 0.26 -19.82 -2.78
CA TYR A 29 1.36 -19.65 -3.73
C TYR A 29 2.52 -18.86 -3.11
N GLU A 30 2.21 -17.78 -2.39
CA GLU A 30 3.18 -17.00 -1.64
C GLU A 30 3.89 -17.80 -0.55
N ILE A 31 3.15 -18.59 0.22
CA ILE A 31 3.70 -19.51 1.23
C ILE A 31 4.59 -20.56 0.58
N LYS A 32 4.18 -21.13 -0.57
CA LYS A 32 5.01 -22.06 -1.34
C LYS A 32 6.31 -21.40 -1.83
N ASN A 33 6.24 -20.16 -2.31
CA ASN A 33 7.42 -19.41 -2.72
C ASN A 33 8.34 -19.09 -1.54
N LEU A 34 7.78 -18.68 -0.39
CA LEU A 34 8.54 -18.53 0.86
C LEU A 34 9.24 -19.83 1.25
N LYS A 35 8.51 -20.96 1.22
CA LYS A 35 9.07 -22.27 1.54
C LYS A 35 10.21 -22.65 0.58
N LYS A 36 10.04 -22.40 -0.72
CA LYS A 36 11.06 -22.69 -1.74
C LYS A 36 12.32 -21.83 -1.55
N LEU A 37 12.14 -20.52 -1.35
CA LEU A 37 13.24 -19.60 -1.05
C LEU A 37 13.95 -19.98 0.25
N ASN A 38 13.20 -20.36 1.28
CA ASN A 38 13.75 -20.83 2.54
C ASN A 38 14.60 -22.10 2.38
N ILE A 39 14.10 -23.10 1.65
CA ILE A 39 14.87 -24.33 1.36
C ILE A 39 16.17 -24.00 0.61
N ASN A 40 16.11 -23.13 -0.39
CA ASN A 40 17.29 -22.72 -1.14
C ASN A 40 18.30 -21.97 -0.26
N ILE A 41 17.85 -20.98 0.53
CA ILE A 41 18.70 -20.21 1.44
C ILE A 41 19.30 -21.10 2.53
N SER A 42 18.52 -22.03 3.08
CA SER A 42 18.98 -22.99 4.09
C SER A 42 20.04 -23.95 3.54
N ASN A 43 19.86 -24.45 2.32
CA ASN A 43 20.83 -25.31 1.65
C ASN A 43 22.12 -24.55 1.30
N GLU A 44 22.00 -23.32 0.79
CA GLU A 44 23.15 -22.42 0.57
C GLU A 44 23.88 -22.12 1.87
N ALA A 45 23.16 -21.91 2.98
CA ALA A 45 23.74 -21.69 4.30
C ALA A 45 24.55 -22.89 4.80
N ILE A 46 24.02 -24.11 4.66
CA ILE A 46 24.72 -25.34 5.06
C ILE A 46 25.98 -25.54 4.21
N ASN A 47 25.86 -25.42 2.88
CA ASN A 47 27.00 -25.59 1.98
C ASN A 47 28.09 -24.55 2.24
N LEU A 48 27.70 -23.31 2.55
CA LEU A 48 28.64 -22.26 2.84
C LEU A 48 29.25 -22.33 4.24
N THR A 49 28.50 -22.73 5.27
CA THR A 49 29.09 -23.00 6.61
C THR A 49 30.17 -24.07 6.54
N ASN A 50 30.02 -25.03 5.64
CA ASN A 50 31.05 -26.03 5.38
C ASN A 50 32.25 -25.47 4.61
N ALA A 51 32.04 -24.49 3.73
CA ALA A 51 33.08 -23.86 2.90
C ALA A 51 33.84 -22.70 3.57
N LEU A 52 33.25 -22.04 4.58
CA LEU A 52 33.80 -20.83 5.23
C LEU A 52 34.35 -21.06 6.64
N LYS A 53 34.77 -22.30 6.95
CA LYS A 53 35.28 -22.66 8.27
C LYS A 53 36.41 -21.72 8.71
N GLY A 54 36.21 -21.06 9.86
CA GLY A 54 37.25 -20.26 10.53
C GLY A 54 37.55 -18.85 10.02
N ASN A 55 36.81 -18.29 9.05
CA ASN A 55 37.11 -16.94 8.53
C ASN A 55 36.00 -15.90 8.83
N ASN A 56 36.12 -15.22 9.97
CA ASN A 56 35.13 -14.25 10.50
C ASN A 56 34.72 -13.15 9.51
N LYS A 57 35.65 -12.68 8.67
CA LYS A 57 35.38 -11.65 7.66
C LYS A 57 34.41 -12.15 6.58
N ILE A 58 34.58 -13.38 6.13
CA ILE A 58 33.76 -13.94 5.05
C ILE A 58 32.36 -14.28 5.56
N GLN A 59 32.24 -14.69 6.83
CA GLN A 59 30.95 -14.91 7.47
C GLN A 59 30.13 -13.61 7.60
N GLY A 60 30.77 -12.49 7.91
CA GLY A 60 30.12 -11.17 7.92
C GLY A 60 29.61 -10.77 6.53
N ILE A 61 30.46 -10.91 5.51
CA ILE A 61 30.09 -10.62 4.10
C ILE A 61 28.91 -11.50 3.66
N TRP A 62 28.88 -12.77 4.06
CA TRP A 62 27.76 -13.64 3.71
C TRP A 62 26.46 -13.26 4.42
N GLY A 63 26.51 -12.88 5.70
CA GLY A 63 25.34 -12.38 6.41
C GLY A 63 24.71 -11.18 5.69
N GLU A 64 25.53 -10.26 5.18
CA GLU A 64 25.10 -9.12 4.37
C GLU A 64 24.52 -9.56 3.01
N LEU A 65 25.14 -10.51 2.33
CA LEU A 65 24.63 -11.06 1.06
C LEU A 65 23.25 -11.71 1.23
N VAL A 66 23.05 -12.50 2.30
CA VAL A 66 21.74 -13.12 2.60
C VAL A 66 20.70 -12.05 2.89
N LEU A 67 21.05 -11.05 3.70
CA LEU A 67 20.16 -9.93 4.00
C LEU A 67 19.75 -9.20 2.72
N ASN A 68 20.69 -8.89 1.83
CA ASN A 68 20.42 -8.22 0.55
C ASN A 68 19.50 -9.06 -0.34
N LYS A 69 19.77 -10.37 -0.49
CA LYS A 69 18.88 -11.28 -1.26
C LYS A 69 17.45 -11.29 -0.70
N ILE A 70 17.32 -11.31 0.64
CA ILE A 70 16.01 -11.29 1.30
C ILE A 70 15.28 -9.98 1.01
N LEU A 71 15.96 -8.84 1.11
CA LEU A 71 15.39 -7.52 0.81
C LEU A 71 14.96 -7.41 -0.65
N GLU A 72 15.79 -7.84 -1.60
CA GLU A 72 15.46 -7.86 -3.03
C GLU A 72 14.22 -8.74 -3.31
N SER A 73 14.10 -9.87 -2.62
CA SER A 73 12.96 -10.78 -2.76
C SER A 73 11.69 -10.35 -2.02
N SER A 74 11.76 -9.29 -1.20
CA SER A 74 10.67 -8.89 -0.32
C SER A 74 9.55 -8.09 -1.00
N GLY A 75 9.82 -7.55 -2.20
CA GLY A 75 8.92 -6.63 -2.90
C GLY A 75 9.07 -5.16 -2.47
N LEU A 76 9.86 -4.87 -1.43
CA LEU A 76 10.22 -3.50 -1.05
C LEU A 76 11.22 -2.92 -2.07
N ARG A 77 11.21 -1.59 -2.29
CA ARG A 77 12.10 -0.92 -3.23
C ARG A 77 13.19 -0.15 -2.52
N ASN A 78 14.43 -0.34 -2.98
CA ASN A 78 15.58 0.40 -2.47
C ASN A 78 15.43 1.90 -2.75
N GLY A 79 15.73 2.74 -1.77
CA GLY A 79 15.57 4.20 -1.82
C GLY A 79 14.14 4.70 -1.53
N TYR A 80 13.16 3.79 -1.36
CA TYR A 80 11.79 4.14 -1.02
C TYR A 80 11.36 3.48 0.29
N GLU A 81 11.09 2.17 0.26
CA GLU A 81 10.66 1.42 1.44
C GLU A 81 11.85 0.91 2.27
N TYR A 82 13.05 0.81 1.71
CA TYR A 82 14.26 0.54 2.49
C TYR A 82 15.49 1.25 1.93
N GLU A 83 16.49 1.46 2.80
CA GLU A 83 17.77 2.08 2.48
C GLU A 83 18.91 1.28 3.11
N VAL A 84 19.95 0.98 2.33
CA VAL A 84 21.14 0.24 2.78
C VAL A 84 22.26 1.22 3.18
N GLN A 85 22.94 0.96 4.31
CA GLN A 85 24.18 1.62 4.72
C GLN A 85 24.13 3.17 4.76
N LYS A 86 22.97 3.76 5.06
CA LYS A 86 22.86 5.22 5.16
C LYS A 86 23.68 5.74 6.34
N LYS A 87 24.67 6.59 6.05
CA LYS A 87 25.44 7.30 7.08
C LYS A 87 24.54 8.36 7.72
N ILE A 88 24.12 8.13 8.95
CA ILE A 88 23.40 9.15 9.72
C ILE A 88 24.43 9.89 10.57
N LYS A 89 24.48 11.21 10.46
CA LYS A 89 25.34 12.05 11.30
C LYS A 89 24.68 12.21 12.66
N PHE A 90 25.36 11.84 13.73
CA PHE A 90 24.97 12.13 15.10
C PHE A 90 25.97 13.14 15.70
N ASN A 91 25.46 14.27 16.21
CA ASN A 91 26.22 15.30 16.94
C ASN A 91 27.64 15.57 16.43
N ASN A 92 27.79 15.89 15.14
CA ASN A 92 29.04 16.30 14.45
C ASN A 92 30.29 15.41 14.61
N THR A 93 30.24 14.28 15.33
CA THR A 93 31.44 13.52 15.71
C THR A 93 31.26 12.00 15.64
N GLU A 94 30.06 11.45 15.86
CA GLU A 94 29.84 10.00 15.80
C GLU A 94 28.96 9.60 14.60
N LYS A 95 29.48 8.69 13.78
CA LYS A 95 28.76 8.10 12.64
C LYS A 95 28.16 6.77 13.08
N ILE A 96 26.86 6.77 13.34
CA ILE A 96 26.11 5.53 13.53
C ILE A 96 25.59 5.11 12.16
N GLN A 97 26.09 3.98 11.65
CA GLN A 97 25.68 3.43 10.36
C GLN A 97 24.90 2.13 10.60
N PRO A 98 23.56 2.17 10.62
CA PRO A 98 22.77 0.95 10.55
C PRO A 98 23.05 0.22 9.23
N ASP A 99 22.95 -1.10 9.23
CA ASP A 99 23.20 -1.88 8.02
C ASP A 99 22.04 -1.66 7.02
N VAL A 100 20.79 -1.67 7.52
CA VAL A 100 19.60 -1.36 6.71
C VAL A 100 18.56 -0.60 7.55
N ILE A 101 17.87 0.35 6.91
CA ILE A 101 16.71 1.06 7.45
C ILE A 101 15.52 0.70 6.58
N ILE A 102 14.42 0.29 7.20
CA ILE A 102 13.14 0.05 6.54
C ILE A 102 12.17 1.15 6.96
N ASN A 103 11.58 1.80 5.97
CA ASN A 103 10.53 2.77 6.15
C ASN A 103 9.18 2.03 6.21
N LEU A 104 8.40 2.36 7.23
CA LEU A 104 7.05 1.89 7.41
C LEU A 104 6.05 3.01 7.05
N PRO A 105 4.79 2.65 6.80
CA PRO A 105 3.69 3.60 6.83
C PRO A 105 3.68 4.47 8.10
N TYR A 106 3.03 5.63 8.03
CA TYR A 106 2.93 6.59 9.15
C TYR A 106 4.27 7.13 9.66
N ASN A 107 5.26 7.24 8.76
CA ASN A 107 6.60 7.75 9.03
C ASN A 107 7.38 6.95 10.09
N LYS A 108 6.99 5.71 10.37
CA LYS A 108 7.74 4.83 11.28
C LYS A 108 8.94 4.19 10.58
N LYS A 109 9.92 3.74 11.36
CA LYS A 109 11.12 3.07 10.83
C LYS A 109 11.54 1.87 11.66
N ILE A 110 12.11 0.89 10.97
CA ILE A 110 12.76 -0.29 11.55
C ILE A 110 14.22 -0.27 11.12
N ILE A 111 15.11 -0.70 12.01
CA ILE A 111 16.52 -0.86 11.71
C ILE A 111 16.87 -2.34 11.72
N ILE A 112 17.66 -2.81 10.76
CA ILE A 112 18.25 -4.15 10.77
C ILE A 112 19.76 -4.02 11.02
N ASP A 113 20.27 -4.79 11.98
CA ASP A 113 21.70 -5.00 12.23
C ASP A 113 22.03 -6.49 12.02
N ALA A 114 22.99 -6.77 11.12
CA ALA A 114 23.37 -8.11 10.69
C ALA A 114 24.77 -8.54 11.16
N LYS A 115 25.41 -7.77 12.06
CA LYS A 115 26.82 -7.95 12.44
C LYS A 115 27.07 -9.00 13.52
N MET A 116 26.37 -10.13 13.48
CA MET A 116 26.56 -11.20 14.46
C MET A 116 27.68 -12.16 14.04
N THR A 117 28.60 -12.46 14.98
CA THR A 117 29.61 -13.51 14.79
C THR A 117 29.07 -14.87 15.24
N LEU A 118 29.37 -15.93 14.49
CA LEU A 118 28.82 -17.28 14.71
C LEU A 118 29.89 -18.32 15.07
N ILE A 119 31.06 -17.87 15.53
CA ILE A 119 32.23 -18.70 15.86
C ILE A 119 31.88 -19.74 16.94
N ALA A 120 31.11 -19.36 17.95
CA ALA A 120 30.72 -20.28 19.02
C ALA A 120 29.76 -21.37 18.53
N TYR A 121 28.83 -21.01 17.63
CA TYR A 121 27.95 -21.96 16.97
C TYR A 121 28.73 -22.97 16.10
N GLU A 122 29.71 -22.49 15.33
CA GLU A 122 30.58 -23.35 14.52
C GLU A 122 31.34 -24.36 15.40
N ARG A 123 31.94 -23.90 16.51
CA ARG A 123 32.62 -24.79 17.48
C ARG A 123 31.66 -25.82 18.08
N TYR A 124 30.40 -25.46 18.35
CA TYR A 124 29.39 -26.39 18.85
C TYR A 124 29.08 -27.50 17.84
N PHE A 125 28.99 -27.15 16.55
CA PHE A 125 28.67 -28.11 15.50
C PHE A 125 29.84 -29.03 15.17
N ASN A 126 31.06 -28.48 15.12
CA ASN A 126 32.27 -29.21 14.72
C ASN A 126 32.90 -30.05 15.84
N THR A 127 32.38 -30.01 17.07
CA THR A 127 32.95 -30.76 18.20
C THR A 127 32.10 -31.96 18.60
N ASN A 128 32.73 -33.13 18.72
CA ASN A 128 32.09 -34.36 19.19
C ASN A 128 32.22 -34.56 20.70
N ASN A 129 33.08 -33.77 21.37
CA ASN A 129 33.28 -33.88 22.82
C ASN A 129 32.14 -33.13 23.55
N LYS A 130 31.37 -33.86 24.37
CA LYS A 130 30.22 -33.32 25.12
C LYS A 130 30.55 -32.10 25.98
N ILE A 131 31.72 -32.05 26.61
CA ILE A 131 32.15 -30.94 27.47
C ILE A 131 32.44 -29.70 26.62
N LYS A 132 33.22 -29.86 25.54
CA LYS A 132 33.52 -28.77 24.60
C LYS A 132 32.24 -28.25 23.93
N LYS A 133 31.30 -29.15 23.62
CA LYS A 133 29.99 -28.83 23.04
C LYS A 133 29.15 -27.97 23.98
N LYS A 134 29.03 -28.36 25.25
CA LYS A 134 28.31 -27.56 26.26
C LYS A 134 28.94 -26.18 26.46
N LYS A 135 30.28 -26.09 26.47
CA LYS A 135 30.99 -24.80 26.55
C LYS A 135 30.69 -23.92 25.34
N ALA A 136 30.80 -24.46 24.13
CA ALA A 136 30.53 -23.72 22.89
C ALA A 136 29.08 -23.22 22.79
N LEU A 137 28.11 -24.00 23.28
CA LEU A 137 26.71 -23.59 23.39
C LEU A 137 26.54 -22.39 24.32
N ASN A 138 27.14 -22.42 25.51
CA ASN A 138 27.07 -21.32 26.46
C ASN A 138 27.74 -20.05 25.90
N ASP A 139 28.87 -20.21 25.23
CA ASP A 139 29.56 -19.11 24.55
C ASP A 139 28.67 -18.49 23.46
N HIS A 140 27.92 -19.31 22.71
CA HIS A 140 26.98 -18.85 21.67
C HIS A 140 25.82 -18.02 22.25
N ILE A 141 25.18 -18.53 23.31
CA ILE A 141 24.11 -17.81 24.00
C ILE A 141 24.63 -16.48 24.58
N THR A 142 25.85 -16.51 25.14
CA THR A 142 26.49 -15.31 25.70
C THR A 142 26.83 -14.30 24.61
N ALA A 143 27.29 -14.75 23.44
CA ALA A 143 27.55 -13.88 22.29
C ALA A 143 26.27 -13.17 21.82
N ILE A 144 25.14 -13.87 21.73
CA ILE A 144 23.86 -13.25 21.36
C ILE A 144 23.45 -12.22 22.42
N ARG A 145 23.54 -12.54 23.71
CA ARG A 145 23.24 -11.57 24.79
C ARG A 145 24.11 -10.33 24.73
N ASN A 146 25.41 -10.50 24.48
CA ASN A 146 26.33 -9.37 24.38
C ASN A 146 25.98 -8.49 23.18
N HIS A 147 25.56 -9.08 22.06
CA HIS A 147 25.09 -8.33 20.91
C HIS A 147 23.78 -7.58 21.20
N LEU A 148 22.82 -8.22 21.88
CA LEU A 148 21.59 -7.57 22.34
C LEU A 148 21.89 -6.34 23.21
N LYS A 149 22.81 -6.48 24.19
CA LYS A 149 23.24 -5.35 25.03
C LYS A 149 23.93 -4.25 24.22
N SER A 150 24.81 -4.64 23.29
CA SER A 150 25.49 -3.70 22.39
C SER A 150 24.49 -2.90 21.57
N LEU A 151 23.51 -3.57 20.95
CA LEU A 151 22.45 -2.95 20.18
C LEU A 151 21.56 -2.03 21.01
N SER A 152 21.20 -2.45 22.23
CA SER A 152 20.42 -1.61 23.14
C SER A 152 21.17 -0.34 23.55
N ASN A 153 22.51 -0.40 23.64
CA ASN A 153 23.34 0.76 23.95
C ASN A 153 23.53 1.69 22.75
N LYS A 154 23.42 1.16 21.51
CA LYS A 154 23.41 1.99 20.31
C LYS A 154 22.12 2.81 20.32
N LYS A 155 22.26 4.10 20.63
CA LYS A 155 21.20 5.11 20.75
C LYS A 155 20.54 5.48 19.41
N TYR A 156 20.09 4.49 18.63
CA TYR A 156 19.42 4.73 17.35
C TYR A 156 18.16 5.62 17.49
N GLN A 157 17.46 5.50 18.61
CA GLN A 157 16.32 6.35 19.00
C GLN A 157 16.65 7.84 19.12
N TYR A 158 17.93 8.21 19.31
CA TYR A 158 18.38 9.60 19.43
C TYR A 158 18.94 10.18 18.13
N LEU A 159 19.00 9.39 17.04
CA LEU A 159 19.33 9.93 15.73
C LEU A 159 18.27 10.98 15.38
N SER A 160 18.70 12.22 15.21
CA SER A 160 17.93 13.47 15.31
C SER A 160 16.68 13.59 14.42
N ASN A 161 16.42 12.59 13.57
CA ASN A 161 15.29 12.51 12.64
C ASN A 161 14.56 11.13 12.70
N LEU A 162 14.71 10.38 13.79
CA LEU A 162 14.11 9.05 14.04
C LEU A 162 13.16 9.05 15.25
N GLU A 163 12.28 10.05 15.35
CA GLU A 163 11.26 10.14 16.43
C GLU A 163 10.24 8.98 16.44
N THR A 164 10.38 8.02 15.52
CA THR A 164 9.39 6.98 15.20
C THR A 164 10.04 5.60 14.98
N LEU A 165 11.15 5.30 15.68
CA LEU A 165 11.74 3.97 15.67
C LEU A 165 10.83 2.99 16.45
N ASP A 166 10.25 2.01 15.75
CA ASP A 166 9.31 1.07 16.37
C ASP A 166 10.06 -0.11 17.05
N TYR A 167 11.07 -0.68 16.37
CA TYR A 167 11.92 -1.75 16.91
C TYR A 167 13.19 -1.94 16.10
N ILE A 168 14.19 -2.60 16.71
CA ILE A 168 15.44 -3.02 16.06
C ILE A 168 15.36 -4.51 15.74
N ILE A 169 15.75 -4.91 14.53
CA ILE A 169 15.90 -6.30 14.13
C ILE A 169 17.36 -6.70 14.24
N MET A 170 17.63 -7.69 15.08
CA MET A 170 18.92 -8.38 15.14
C MET A 170 18.85 -9.61 14.22
N PHE A 171 19.55 -9.54 13.10
CA PHE A 171 19.54 -10.59 12.09
C PHE A 171 20.62 -11.65 12.36
N ILE A 172 20.20 -12.91 12.46
CA ILE A 172 21.08 -14.07 12.61
C ILE A 172 21.00 -14.89 11.31
N PRO A 173 22.04 -14.90 10.47
CA PRO A 173 21.95 -15.44 9.11
C PRO A 173 21.84 -16.97 9.03
N ILE A 174 21.96 -17.67 10.16
CA ILE A 174 21.82 -19.12 10.25
C ILE A 174 20.63 -19.47 11.14
N GLU A 175 19.58 -20.05 10.54
CA GLU A 175 18.34 -20.46 11.21
C GLU A 175 18.60 -21.42 12.39
N SER A 176 19.45 -22.43 12.17
CA SER A 176 19.80 -23.43 13.17
C SER A 176 20.60 -22.85 14.34
N ALA A 177 21.35 -21.76 14.14
CA ALA A 177 22.06 -21.07 15.21
C ALA A 177 21.09 -20.32 16.15
N LEU A 178 20.09 -19.64 15.59
CA LEU A 178 19.04 -18.99 16.40
C LEU A 178 18.19 -20.04 17.11
N SER A 179 17.74 -21.07 16.39
CA SER A 179 16.91 -22.15 16.94
C SER A 179 17.59 -22.88 18.10
N LEU A 180 18.89 -23.16 17.96
CA LEU A 180 19.69 -23.77 19.02
C LEU A 180 19.70 -22.88 20.28
N ALA A 181 19.93 -21.58 20.13
CA ALA A 181 19.97 -20.67 21.27
C ALA A 181 18.61 -20.57 21.99
N ILE A 182 17.51 -20.45 21.23
CA ILE A 182 16.15 -20.36 21.78
C ILE A 182 15.77 -21.66 22.49
N ASN A 183 16.04 -22.82 21.90
CA ASN A 183 15.69 -24.13 22.49
C ASN A 183 16.35 -24.35 23.85
N TYR A 184 17.61 -23.93 24.01
CA TYR A 184 18.33 -24.07 25.29
C TYR A 184 18.06 -22.93 26.27
N LYS A 185 17.79 -21.72 25.78
CA LYS A 185 17.52 -20.56 26.62
C LYS A 185 16.36 -19.72 26.05
N PRO A 186 15.10 -20.15 26.27
CA PRO A 186 13.92 -19.43 25.77
C PRO A 186 13.80 -18.00 26.30
N SER A 187 14.38 -17.72 27.47
CA SER A 187 14.39 -16.37 28.06
C SER A 187 15.03 -15.31 27.16
N LEU A 188 15.90 -15.72 26.22
CA LEU A 188 16.58 -14.82 25.29
C LEU A 188 15.60 -14.01 24.44
N LEU A 189 14.46 -14.60 24.06
CA LEU A 189 13.41 -13.93 23.30
C LEU A 189 12.78 -12.79 24.12
N TYR A 190 12.44 -13.08 25.38
CA TYR A 190 11.87 -12.09 26.30
C TYR A 190 12.88 -11.00 26.67
N GLU A 191 14.16 -11.36 26.84
CA GLU A 191 15.25 -10.40 27.07
C GLU A 191 15.39 -9.43 25.89
N ALA A 192 15.34 -9.93 24.66
CA ALA A 192 15.40 -9.09 23.46
C ALA A 192 14.18 -8.17 23.32
N LEU A 193 12.97 -8.71 23.53
CA LEU A 193 11.72 -7.95 23.46
C LEU A 193 11.68 -6.80 24.47
N LYS A 194 12.17 -7.00 25.70
CA LYS A 194 12.27 -5.93 26.71
C LYS A 194 13.19 -4.78 26.29
N LEU A 195 14.12 -5.03 25.37
CA LEU A 195 15.04 -4.04 24.82
C LEU A 195 14.53 -3.46 23.50
N ASN A 196 13.29 -3.75 23.10
CA ASN A 196 12.72 -3.42 21.78
C ASN A 196 13.55 -3.98 20.61
N ILE A 197 14.17 -5.15 20.82
CA ILE A 197 14.93 -5.87 19.80
C ILE A 197 14.22 -7.16 19.44
N MET A 198 14.03 -7.40 18.15
CA MET A 198 13.49 -8.64 17.61
C MET A 198 14.65 -9.51 17.10
N LEU A 199 14.76 -10.73 17.62
CA LEU A 199 15.69 -11.73 17.10
C LEU A 199 15.07 -12.39 15.88
N VAL A 200 15.77 -12.31 14.74
CA VAL A 200 15.21 -12.72 13.46
C VAL A 200 16.22 -13.54 12.66
N SER A 201 15.76 -14.64 12.09
CA SER A 201 16.45 -15.52 11.14
C SER A 201 16.04 -15.21 9.69
N PRO A 202 16.68 -15.78 8.65
CA PRO A 202 16.27 -15.59 7.26
C PRO A 202 14.76 -15.77 7.04
N THR A 203 14.19 -16.85 7.57
CA THR A 203 12.78 -17.17 7.40
C THR A 203 11.87 -16.12 8.02
N THR A 204 12.14 -15.79 9.28
CA THR A 204 11.32 -14.84 10.03
C THR A 204 11.48 -13.42 9.49
N LEU A 205 12.64 -13.07 8.92
CA LEU A 205 12.86 -11.80 8.24
C LEU A 205 12.00 -11.72 6.99
N MET A 206 12.03 -12.75 6.14
CA MET A 206 11.21 -12.79 4.92
C MET A 206 9.72 -12.61 5.23
N ILE A 207 9.22 -13.29 6.26
CA ILE A 207 7.82 -13.14 6.71
C ILE A 207 7.57 -11.71 7.19
N SER A 208 8.46 -11.16 8.01
CA SER A 208 8.34 -9.79 8.53
C SER A 208 8.31 -8.77 7.40
N LEU A 209 9.18 -8.90 6.40
CA LEU A 209 9.22 -7.99 5.25
C LEU A 209 7.97 -8.10 4.38
N ARG A 210 7.39 -9.30 4.22
CA ARG A 210 6.10 -9.46 3.52
C ARG A 210 4.95 -8.80 4.25
N ILE A 211 4.93 -8.88 5.57
CA ILE A 211 3.94 -8.16 6.37
C ILE A 211 4.11 -6.65 6.13
N ILE A 212 5.34 -6.16 6.08
CA ILE A 212 5.64 -4.75 5.79
C ILE A 212 5.22 -4.36 4.37
N GLU A 213 5.50 -5.19 3.35
CA GLU A 213 5.02 -4.95 1.98
C GLU A 213 3.49 -4.86 1.92
N ASN A 214 2.80 -5.79 2.58
CA ASN A 214 1.34 -5.78 2.62
C ASN A 214 0.80 -4.52 3.34
N LEU A 215 1.47 -4.05 4.40
CA LEU A 215 1.12 -2.79 5.06
C LEU A 215 1.24 -1.59 4.11
N TRP A 216 2.31 -1.54 3.30
CA TRP A 216 2.45 -0.51 2.25
C TRP A 216 1.36 -0.59 1.19
N ARG A 217 1.01 -1.81 0.75
CA ARG A 217 -0.09 -2.03 -0.19
C ARG A 217 -1.42 -1.52 0.36
N LEU A 218 -1.73 -1.82 1.62
CA LEU A 218 -2.93 -1.34 2.31
C LEU A 218 -2.94 0.19 2.43
N GLU A 219 -1.81 0.81 2.82
CA GLU A 219 -1.71 2.27 2.90
C GLU A 219 -1.97 2.93 1.54
N LYS A 220 -1.39 2.39 0.46
CA LYS A 220 -1.59 2.89 -0.91
C LYS A 220 -3.04 2.75 -1.35
N GLN A 221 -3.70 1.62 -1.06
CA GLN A 221 -5.12 1.42 -1.34
C GLN A 221 -5.99 2.43 -0.58
N ASN A 222 -5.71 2.67 0.71
CA ASN A 222 -6.41 3.68 1.50
C ASN A 222 -6.27 5.09 0.92
N LYS A 223 -5.05 5.50 0.54
CA LYS A 223 -4.80 6.80 -0.10
C LYS A 223 -5.56 6.93 -1.42
N ASN A 224 -5.57 5.89 -2.25
CA ASN A 224 -6.30 5.88 -3.51
C ASN A 224 -7.82 5.95 -3.30
N SER A 225 -8.35 5.23 -2.31
CA SER A 225 -9.78 5.26 -1.96
C SER A 225 -10.24 6.67 -1.57
N LEU A 226 -9.46 7.35 -0.71
CA LEU A 226 -9.72 8.75 -0.34
C LEU A 226 -9.71 9.68 -1.57
N LEU A 227 -8.77 9.48 -2.49
CA LEU A 227 -8.73 10.23 -3.75
C LEU A 227 -9.97 9.98 -4.63
N ILE A 228 -10.44 8.74 -4.71
CA ILE A 228 -11.66 8.37 -5.44
C ILE A 228 -12.88 9.05 -4.82
N ILE A 229 -13.04 8.98 -3.50
CA ILE A 229 -14.15 9.64 -2.77
C ILE A 229 -14.15 11.15 -3.05
N ASN A 230 -12.97 11.78 -2.97
CA ASN A 230 -12.84 13.21 -3.26
C ASN A 230 -13.22 13.55 -4.71
N LYS A 231 -12.82 12.73 -5.68
CA LYS A 231 -13.19 12.93 -7.09
C LYS A 231 -14.68 12.67 -7.34
N ALA A 232 -15.25 11.64 -6.74
CA ALA A 232 -16.68 11.31 -6.83
C ALA A 232 -17.54 12.44 -6.26
N THR A 233 -17.14 13.00 -5.12
CA THR A 233 -17.83 14.15 -4.50
C THR A 233 -17.83 15.37 -5.42
N LYS A 234 -16.68 15.68 -6.03
CA LYS A 234 -16.58 16.78 -7.01
C LYS A 234 -17.45 16.53 -8.25
N LEU A 235 -17.48 15.29 -8.75
CA LEU A 235 -18.30 14.91 -9.91
C LEU A 235 -19.79 15.03 -9.59
N TYR A 236 -20.22 14.54 -8.43
CA TYR A 236 -21.61 14.63 -7.96
C TYR A 236 -22.06 16.10 -7.89
N ASN A 237 -21.23 16.98 -7.30
CA ASN A 237 -21.54 18.40 -7.24
C ASN A 237 -21.66 19.04 -8.63
N LYS A 238 -20.79 18.69 -9.59
CA LYS A 238 -20.92 19.16 -10.97
C LYS A 238 -22.20 18.67 -11.65
N MET A 239 -22.56 17.40 -11.46
CA MET A 239 -23.81 16.86 -11.99
C MET A 239 -25.02 17.56 -11.39
N ARG A 240 -25.02 17.84 -10.09
CA ARG A 240 -26.09 18.62 -9.45
C ARG A 240 -26.24 19.99 -10.10
N LEU A 241 -25.15 20.74 -10.24
CA LEU A 241 -25.19 22.07 -10.87
C LEU A 241 -25.71 22.00 -12.30
N PHE A 242 -25.31 20.99 -13.08
CA PHE A 242 -25.81 20.78 -14.43
C PHE A 242 -27.32 20.47 -14.47
N VAL A 243 -27.83 19.68 -13.52
CA VAL A 243 -29.27 19.43 -13.38
C VAL A 243 -30.01 20.72 -13.04
N ASP A 244 -29.45 21.54 -12.15
CA ASP A 244 -30.02 22.86 -11.80
C ASP A 244 -30.06 23.78 -13.04
N ASP A 245 -29.00 23.81 -13.85
CA ASP A 245 -28.94 24.58 -15.11
C ASP A 245 -30.00 24.09 -16.11
N MET A 246 -30.23 22.78 -16.22
CA MET A 246 -31.26 22.21 -17.09
C MET A 246 -32.67 22.60 -16.64
N TYR A 247 -32.92 22.66 -15.34
CA TYR A 247 -34.20 23.12 -14.80
C TYR A 247 -34.44 24.62 -15.08
N ILE A 248 -33.38 25.43 -15.07
CA ILE A 248 -33.46 26.85 -15.49
C ILE A 248 -33.76 26.95 -17.00
N LEU A 249 -33.12 26.11 -17.81
CA LEU A 249 -33.35 26.07 -19.25
C LEU A 249 -34.80 25.69 -19.59
N GLU A 250 -35.37 24.69 -18.92
CA GLU A 250 -36.78 24.30 -19.04
C GLU A 250 -37.71 25.50 -18.79
N LYS A 251 -37.52 26.21 -17.66
CA LYS A 251 -38.30 27.41 -17.34
C LYS A 251 -38.18 28.51 -18.38
N ASN A 252 -37.01 28.66 -19.00
CA ASN A 252 -36.80 29.67 -20.03
C ASN A 252 -37.48 29.28 -21.35
N LEU A 253 -37.53 28.00 -21.70
CA LEU A 253 -38.29 27.50 -22.85
C LEU A 253 -39.79 27.73 -22.69
N ASP A 254 -40.33 27.52 -21.48
CA ASP A 254 -41.73 27.83 -21.19
C ASP A 254 -42.03 29.33 -21.39
N LYS A 255 -41.15 30.20 -20.89
CA LYS A 255 -41.27 31.66 -21.10
C LYS A 255 -41.21 32.03 -22.57
N LEU A 256 -40.29 31.43 -23.34
CA LEU A 256 -40.18 31.64 -24.79
C LEU A 256 -41.47 31.22 -25.49
N LYS A 257 -42.03 30.06 -25.14
CA LYS A 257 -43.30 29.56 -25.69
C LYS A 257 -44.46 30.51 -25.39
N ILE A 258 -44.54 31.05 -24.16
CA ILE A 258 -45.55 32.05 -23.79
C ILE A 258 -45.39 33.33 -24.62
N SER A 259 -44.17 33.83 -24.77
CA SER A 259 -43.87 35.05 -25.55
C SER A 259 -44.19 34.87 -27.03
N TYR A 260 -43.80 33.72 -27.61
CA TYR A 260 -44.11 33.33 -28.98
C TYR A 260 -45.62 33.28 -29.24
N ASN A 261 -46.37 32.59 -28.36
CA ASN A 261 -47.83 32.51 -28.46
C ASN A 261 -48.49 33.89 -28.35
N SER A 262 -47.96 34.78 -27.51
CA SER A 262 -48.42 36.17 -27.40
C SER A 262 -48.18 36.96 -28.68
N ALA A 263 -47.01 36.82 -29.30
CA ALA A 263 -46.68 37.46 -30.58
C ALA A 263 -47.60 36.97 -31.71
N ILE A 264 -47.84 35.66 -31.82
CA ILE A 264 -48.78 35.08 -32.79
C ILE A 264 -50.20 35.59 -32.56
N LYS A 265 -50.67 35.67 -31.31
CA LYS A 265 -52.00 36.23 -31.01
C LYS A 265 -52.12 37.67 -31.48
N LYS A 266 -51.09 38.52 -31.29
CA LYS A 266 -51.12 39.90 -31.77
C LYS A 266 -51.08 40.00 -33.30
N LEU A 267 -50.45 39.04 -33.96
CA LEU A 267 -50.22 39.07 -35.41
C LEU A 267 -51.38 38.46 -36.21
N PHE A 268 -51.90 37.29 -35.82
CA PHE A 268 -52.90 36.52 -36.58
C PHE A 268 -54.23 36.23 -35.85
N ILE A 269 -54.21 35.81 -34.58
CA ILE A 269 -55.36 35.08 -33.98
C ILE A 269 -56.22 35.96 -33.04
N GLY A 270 -55.64 36.96 -32.39
CA GLY A 270 -56.29 37.77 -31.36
C GLY A 270 -57.33 38.74 -31.91
N LYS A 271 -58.28 39.17 -31.06
CA LYS A 271 -59.21 40.26 -31.39
C LYS A 271 -58.43 41.54 -31.65
N GLY A 272 -58.59 42.13 -32.84
CA GLY A 272 -57.82 43.30 -33.28
C GLY A 272 -56.38 42.98 -33.69
N ASN A 273 -56.10 41.77 -34.16
CA ASN A 273 -54.78 41.42 -34.68
C ASN A 273 -54.37 42.30 -35.87
N ILE A 274 -53.06 42.46 -36.04
CA ILE A 274 -52.46 43.40 -37.00
C ILE A 274 -52.86 43.07 -38.43
N ILE A 275 -52.88 41.77 -38.80
CA ILE A 275 -53.22 41.38 -40.17
C ILE A 275 -54.68 41.68 -40.49
N SER A 276 -55.62 41.40 -39.58
CA SER A 276 -57.03 41.72 -39.76
C SER A 276 -57.26 43.24 -39.83
N GLN A 277 -56.50 44.03 -39.08
CA GLN A 277 -56.55 45.50 -39.16
C GLN A 277 -56.04 46.01 -40.52
N ILE A 278 -54.91 45.47 -41.01
CA ILE A 278 -54.34 45.84 -42.31
C ILE A 278 -55.24 45.39 -43.48
N GLU A 279 -55.83 44.19 -43.40
CA GLU A 279 -56.83 43.71 -44.35
C GLU A 279 -58.09 44.61 -44.38
N ASN A 280 -58.56 45.09 -43.23
CA ASN A 280 -59.66 46.06 -43.18
C ASN A 280 -59.32 47.38 -43.87
N PHE A 281 -58.09 47.87 -43.75
CA PHE A 281 -57.64 49.07 -44.49
C PHE A 281 -57.64 48.86 -46.01
N ARG A 282 -57.35 47.64 -46.48
CA ARG A 282 -57.47 47.28 -47.89
C ARG A 282 -58.92 47.29 -48.36
N ASN A 283 -59.86 46.81 -47.54
CA ASN A 283 -61.31 46.89 -47.83
C ASN A 283 -61.82 48.34 -47.92
N LEU A 284 -61.10 49.29 -47.32
CA LEU A 284 -61.39 50.73 -47.37
C LEU A 284 -60.73 51.45 -48.58
N GLY A 285 -60.12 50.73 -49.52
CA GLY A 285 -59.71 51.27 -50.82
C GLY A 285 -58.24 51.66 -50.99
N ILE A 286 -57.34 51.15 -50.14
CA ILE A 286 -55.89 51.38 -50.26
C ILE A 286 -55.26 50.34 -51.20
N GLU A 287 -54.54 50.77 -52.24
CA GLU A 287 -53.83 49.89 -53.16
C GLU A 287 -52.57 49.28 -52.52
N VAL A 288 -52.41 47.96 -52.62
CA VAL A 288 -51.27 47.20 -52.06
C VAL A 288 -50.59 46.42 -53.18
N ILE A 289 -49.26 46.57 -53.29
CA ILE A 289 -48.46 46.07 -54.42
C ILE A 289 -48.13 44.58 -54.30
N ASN A 290 -47.98 44.01 -53.09
CA ASN A 290 -47.73 42.58 -52.84
C ASN A 290 -48.52 42.08 -51.62
N LYS A 291 -49.08 40.86 -51.71
CA LYS A 291 -49.88 40.24 -50.63
C LYS A 291 -49.00 39.66 -49.53
N ILE A 292 -49.49 39.68 -48.28
CA ILE A 292 -48.90 38.92 -47.17
C ILE A 292 -49.26 37.44 -47.38
N ASN A 293 -48.27 36.55 -47.37
CA ASN A 293 -48.48 35.12 -47.58
C ASN A 293 -48.90 34.47 -46.24
N ASN A 294 -50.16 34.06 -46.12
CA ASN A 294 -50.72 33.44 -44.90
C ASN A 294 -50.40 31.93 -44.82
N ASN A 295 -49.12 31.57 -44.69
CA ASN A 295 -48.73 30.15 -44.57
C ASN A 295 -48.71 29.61 -43.13
N PHE A 296 -49.30 30.31 -42.15
CA PHE A 296 -49.34 29.87 -40.74
C PHE A 296 -50.67 29.21 -40.33
N GLU A 297 -51.58 28.93 -41.27
CA GLU A 297 -52.88 28.28 -40.98
C GLU A 297 -52.85 26.75 -40.84
N ASN A 298 -51.72 26.09 -41.10
CA ASN A 298 -51.60 24.65 -40.94
C ASN A 298 -50.55 24.32 -39.89
N ASP A 299 -51.00 24.06 -38.67
CA ASP A 299 -50.53 22.99 -37.79
C ASP A 299 -51.37 23.04 -36.49
N ASN A 300 -52.59 22.49 -36.59
CA ASN A 300 -53.36 21.99 -35.44
C ASN A 300 -53.03 20.51 -35.23
#